data_AF-A0A7X8XIW0-F1
#
_entry.id   AF-A0A7X8XIW0-F1
#
_cell.length_a   1.000
_cell.length_b   1.000
_cell.length_c   1.000
_cell.angle_alpha   90.00
_cell.angle_beta   90.00
_cell.angle_gamma   90.00
#
_symmetry.space_group_name_H-M   'P 1'
#
loop_
_entity.id
_entity.type
_entity.pdbx_description
1 polymer ?
#
loop_
_entity_poly.entity_id
_entity_poly.type
_entity_poly.pdbx_seq_one_letter_code
_entity_poly.pdbx_strand_id
1 'polypeptide(L)'
;MTKLTEMFAENTNETATTNNRSLAGTAQLTSLANSIVAEVMKKADADAENYQEKIVASQTDNNAMDELIRELYDLSSTDVEFLKALDEEVQNSMLKSQQSKRSRSKSKTMTLENYRSLMSGAVAELLLRQAMGKPKSSLGYRRASGSIEYTAEELENFKNDQEALRREIRNVQSKKSIMKSKADFNEENERWIKLLEVEDQLKSLRVGGTRVKTVVVDTTKEKLLEELGDKEVDSLKSADMKELLKKLLSGAEEPTEEPTEI
;
A
#
# COMPACT_ATOMS: atom_id res chain seq x y z
N MET A 1 10.75 -41.67 -8.07
CA MET A 1 10.16 -41.29 -6.77
C MET A 1 11.04 -40.27 -6.07
N THR A 2 10.87 -39.02 -6.48
CA THR A 2 11.27 -37.86 -5.68
C THR A 2 10.41 -37.82 -4.43
N LYS A 3 11.00 -37.75 -3.23
CA LYS A 3 10.22 -37.60 -1.99
C LYS A 3 10.02 -36.12 -1.71
N LEU A 4 8.83 -35.72 -1.23
CA LEU A 4 8.53 -34.32 -0.89
C LEU A 4 9.58 -33.69 0.04
N THR A 5 10.12 -34.48 0.97
CA THR A 5 11.17 -34.03 1.91
C THR A 5 12.48 -33.61 1.24
N GLU A 6 12.78 -34.14 0.06
CA GLU A 6 14.02 -33.82 -0.69
C GLU A 6 13.95 -32.43 -1.34
N MET A 7 12.78 -31.78 -1.34
CA MET A 7 12.56 -30.44 -1.89
C MET A 7 12.81 -29.31 -0.87
N PHE A 8 13.16 -29.65 0.37
CA PHE A 8 13.31 -28.69 1.48
C PHE A 8 14.69 -28.77 2.12
N ALA A 9 15.14 -27.66 2.68
CA ALA A 9 16.36 -27.64 3.48
C ALA A 9 16.20 -28.44 4.79
N GLU A 10 17.31 -28.99 5.27
CA GLU A 10 17.35 -29.67 6.57
C GLU A 10 16.99 -28.72 7.72
N ASN A 11 16.27 -29.24 8.71
CA ASN A 11 15.88 -28.48 9.89
C ASN A 11 17.08 -28.36 10.83
N THR A 12 17.69 -27.18 10.90
CA THR A 12 18.57 -26.81 12.01
C THR A 12 17.71 -26.18 13.11
N ASN A 13 17.70 -26.80 14.30
CA ASN A 13 16.81 -26.47 15.42
C ASN A 13 16.58 -24.95 15.61
N GLU A 14 15.38 -24.45 15.32
CA GLU A 14 14.89 -23.14 15.76
C GLU A 14 13.90 -23.32 16.92
N THR A 15 14.18 -22.64 18.04
CA THR A 15 13.29 -22.54 19.19
C THR A 15 12.04 -21.74 18.83
N ALA A 16 10.87 -22.39 18.89
CA ALA A 16 9.59 -21.72 18.70
C ALA A 16 9.29 -20.80 19.90
N THR A 17 9.24 -19.49 19.66
CA THR A 17 8.75 -18.52 20.64
C THR A 17 7.24 -18.34 20.47
N THR A 18 6.47 -18.83 21.44
CA THR A 18 5.01 -18.72 21.46
C THR A 18 4.59 -17.46 22.23
N ASN A 19 4.46 -16.32 21.55
CA ASN A 19 3.79 -15.15 22.14
C ASN A 19 2.34 -15.13 21.67
N ASN A 20 1.42 -15.42 22.59
CA ASN A 20 0.01 -15.61 22.29
C ASN A 20 -0.81 -14.37 22.72
N ARG A 21 -0.98 -13.40 21.82
CA ARG A 21 -2.15 -12.48 21.86
C ARG A 21 -3.16 -13.03 20.87
N SER A 22 -4.10 -13.84 21.34
CA SER A 22 -5.11 -14.46 20.48
C SER A 22 -6.31 -13.54 20.31
N LEU A 23 -6.48 -12.98 19.11
CA LEU A 23 -7.76 -12.39 18.69
C LEU A 23 -8.83 -13.49 18.67
N ALA A 24 -10.09 -13.13 18.93
CA ALA A 24 -11.22 -14.08 18.84
C ALA A 24 -11.22 -14.79 17.47
N GLY A 25 -11.52 -16.09 17.46
CA GLY A 25 -11.51 -16.92 16.24
C GLY A 25 -10.11 -17.29 15.69
N THR A 26 -9.01 -16.73 16.19
CA THR A 26 -7.65 -17.03 15.66
C THR A 26 -7.23 -18.48 15.88
N ALA A 27 -7.56 -19.06 17.04
CA ALA A 27 -7.24 -20.45 17.32
C ALA A 27 -7.99 -21.40 16.39
N GLN A 28 -9.28 -21.14 16.17
CA GLN A 28 -10.13 -21.92 15.25
C GLN A 28 -9.63 -21.81 13.80
N LEU A 29 -9.31 -20.59 13.33
CA LEU A 29 -8.72 -20.36 12.01
C LEU A 29 -7.38 -21.09 11.85
N THR A 30 -6.52 -21.04 12.86
CA THR A 30 -5.20 -21.69 12.81
C THR A 30 -5.34 -23.21 12.76
N SER A 31 -6.25 -23.78 13.56
CA SER A 31 -6.54 -25.22 13.54
C SER A 31 -7.06 -25.66 12.18
N LEU A 32 -8.06 -24.95 11.64
CA LEU A 32 -8.65 -25.25 10.33
C LEU A 32 -7.62 -25.14 9.21
N ALA A 33 -6.81 -24.08 9.21
CA ALA A 33 -5.75 -23.89 8.23
C ALA A 33 -4.72 -25.02 8.30
N ASN A 34 -4.31 -25.45 9.49
CA ASN A 34 -3.36 -26.54 9.65
C ASN A 34 -3.92 -27.90 9.19
N SER A 35 -5.21 -28.16 9.42
CA SER A 35 -5.89 -29.36 8.89
C SER A 35 -5.91 -29.39 7.37
N ILE A 36 -6.24 -28.26 6.72
CA ILE A 36 -6.21 -28.13 5.26
C ILE A 36 -4.79 -28.30 4.72
N VAL A 37 -3.79 -27.67 5.35
CA VAL A 37 -2.38 -27.85 4.97
C VAL A 37 -1.97 -29.31 5.03
N ALA A 38 -2.37 -30.04 6.07
CA ALA A 38 -2.06 -31.47 6.18
C ALA A 38 -2.67 -32.27 5.01
N GLU A 39 -3.88 -31.94 4.58
CA GLU A 39 -4.52 -32.60 3.44
C GLU A 39 -3.86 -32.23 2.10
N VAL A 40 -3.58 -30.94 1.88
CA VAL A 40 -2.86 -30.46 0.68
C VAL A 40 -1.51 -31.15 0.57
N MET A 41 -0.74 -31.18 1.66
CA MET A 41 0.57 -31.84 1.69
C MET A 41 0.48 -33.34 1.47
N LYS A 42 -0.56 -34.01 2.01
CA LYS A 42 -0.79 -35.44 1.77
C LYS A 42 -1.07 -35.73 0.29
N LYS A 43 -1.89 -34.91 -0.37
CA LYS A 43 -2.18 -35.06 -1.81
C LYS A 43 -0.95 -34.74 -2.67
N ALA A 44 -0.21 -33.71 -2.31
CA ALA A 44 1.03 -33.34 -3.00
C ALA A 44 2.11 -34.43 -2.88
N ASP A 45 2.23 -35.08 -1.72
CA ASP A 45 3.19 -36.18 -1.52
C ASP A 45 2.78 -37.46 -2.27
N ALA A 46 1.47 -37.73 -2.37
CA ALA A 46 0.96 -38.89 -3.12
C ALA A 46 1.24 -38.82 -4.63
N ASP A 47 1.46 -37.61 -5.16
CA ASP A 47 1.78 -37.36 -6.57
C ASP A 47 2.94 -36.36 -6.70
N ALA A 48 4.02 -36.60 -5.95
CA ALA A 48 5.14 -35.68 -5.83
C ALA A 48 5.81 -35.37 -7.18
N GLU A 49 5.78 -36.28 -8.14
CA GLU A 49 6.38 -36.10 -9.48
C GLU A 49 5.65 -35.03 -10.29
N ASN A 50 4.30 -34.97 -10.22
CA ASN A 50 3.51 -33.96 -10.92
C ASN A 50 3.49 -32.60 -10.20
N TYR A 51 3.63 -32.59 -8.87
CA TYR A 51 3.56 -31.36 -8.08
C TYR A 51 4.92 -30.73 -7.76
N GLN A 52 6.04 -31.39 -8.08
CA GLN A 52 7.40 -30.94 -7.75
C GLN A 52 7.66 -29.49 -8.17
N GLU A 53 7.43 -29.15 -9.44
CA GLU A 53 7.67 -27.80 -9.96
C GLU A 53 6.79 -26.75 -9.26
N LYS A 54 5.53 -27.08 -8.99
CA LYS A 54 4.57 -26.20 -8.31
C LYS A 54 4.97 -25.99 -6.85
N ILE A 55 5.43 -27.04 -6.17
CA ILE A 55 5.95 -26.95 -4.80
C ILE A 55 7.16 -26.03 -4.77
N VAL A 56 8.14 -26.23 -5.65
CA VAL A 56 9.35 -25.38 -5.71
C VAL A 56 8.99 -23.92 -6.01
N ALA A 57 8.11 -23.67 -6.99
CA ALA A 57 7.65 -22.31 -7.31
C ALA A 57 6.95 -21.65 -6.11
N SER A 58 6.10 -22.39 -5.40
CA SER A 58 5.34 -21.89 -4.25
C SER A 58 6.19 -21.54 -3.03
N GLN A 59 7.43 -22.03 -2.94
CA GLN A 59 8.36 -21.66 -1.86
C GLN A 59 8.69 -20.16 -1.87
N THR A 60 8.65 -19.52 -3.06
CA THR A 60 9.03 -18.12 -3.22
C THR A 60 7.93 -17.26 -3.84
N ASP A 61 6.94 -17.84 -4.53
CA ASP A 61 5.81 -17.12 -5.08
C ASP A 61 4.51 -17.38 -4.30
N ASN A 62 3.91 -16.28 -3.81
CA ASN A 62 2.65 -16.30 -3.10
C ASN A 62 1.47 -16.72 -4.00
N ASN A 63 1.50 -16.38 -5.29
CA ASN A 63 0.46 -16.74 -6.24
C ASN A 63 0.54 -18.23 -6.57
N ALA A 64 1.75 -18.75 -6.84
CA ALA A 64 1.96 -20.18 -7.07
C ALA A 64 1.51 -21.02 -5.87
N MET A 65 1.74 -20.55 -4.64
CA MET A 65 1.21 -21.17 -3.43
C MET A 65 -0.33 -21.17 -3.39
N ASP A 66 -0.96 -20.04 -3.72
CA ASP A 66 -2.42 -19.94 -3.70
C ASP A 66 -3.06 -20.83 -4.79
N GLU A 67 -2.43 -20.95 -5.96
CA GLU A 67 -2.82 -21.85 -7.05
C GLU A 67 -2.68 -23.31 -6.66
N LEU A 68 -1.54 -23.70 -6.08
CA LEU A 68 -1.30 -25.06 -5.58
C LEU A 68 -2.35 -25.48 -4.55
N ILE A 69 -2.70 -24.59 -3.61
CA ILE A 69 -3.73 -24.86 -2.60
C ILE A 69 -5.09 -25.08 -3.27
N ARG A 70 -5.49 -24.21 -4.22
CA ARG A 70 -6.80 -24.31 -4.91
C ARG A 70 -6.91 -25.56 -5.78
N GLU A 71 -5.80 -26.01 -6.36
CA GLU A 71 -5.76 -27.23 -7.16
C GLU A 71 -5.91 -28.49 -6.28
N LEU A 72 -5.30 -28.49 -5.10
CA LEU A 72 -5.28 -29.65 -4.21
C LEU A 72 -6.44 -29.69 -3.21
N TYR A 73 -7.12 -28.56 -3.00
CA TYR A 73 -8.19 -28.45 -2.01
C TYR A 73 -9.27 -27.42 -2.40
N ASP A 74 -10.53 -27.84 -2.33
CA ASP A 74 -11.68 -26.96 -2.55
C ASP A 74 -12.00 -26.15 -1.29
N LEU A 75 -11.43 -24.95 -1.21
CA LEU A 75 -11.69 -23.99 -0.12
C LEU A 75 -13.14 -23.49 -0.09
N SER A 76 -13.86 -23.50 -1.22
CA SER A 76 -15.23 -22.97 -1.29
C SER A 76 -16.21 -23.78 -0.43
N SER A 77 -15.92 -25.08 -0.26
CA SER A 77 -16.67 -26.00 0.58
C SER A 77 -16.38 -25.86 2.08
N THR A 78 -15.38 -25.06 2.46
CA THR A 78 -14.96 -24.92 3.86
C THR A 78 -15.90 -23.99 4.63
N ASP A 79 -16.35 -24.45 5.80
CA ASP A 79 -17.16 -23.64 6.71
C ASP A 79 -16.34 -22.49 7.31
N VAL A 80 -16.75 -21.26 6.98
CA VAL A 80 -16.17 -20.01 7.45
C VAL A 80 -17.17 -19.14 8.21
N GLU A 81 -18.32 -19.68 8.64
CA GLU A 81 -19.37 -18.90 9.32
C GLU A 81 -18.85 -18.24 10.61
N PHE A 82 -17.95 -18.91 11.34
CA PHE A 82 -17.32 -18.34 12.53
C PHE A 82 -16.49 -17.09 12.24
N LEU A 83 -15.95 -16.95 11.02
CA LEU A 83 -15.21 -15.75 10.60
C LEU A 83 -16.18 -14.62 10.23
N LYS A 84 -17.30 -14.95 9.57
CA LYS A 84 -18.35 -13.97 9.22
C LYS A 84 -19.01 -13.35 10.46
N ALA A 85 -19.06 -14.09 11.56
CA ALA A 85 -19.58 -13.61 12.84
C ALA A 85 -18.65 -12.63 13.56
N LEU A 86 -17.40 -12.46 13.12
CA LEU A 86 -16.46 -11.48 13.66
C LEU A 86 -16.72 -10.10 13.06
N ASP A 87 -16.37 -9.06 13.81
CA ASP A 87 -16.39 -7.69 13.32
C ASP A 87 -15.31 -7.45 12.26
N GLU A 88 -15.56 -6.48 11.38
CA GLU A 88 -14.68 -6.19 10.24
C GLU A 88 -13.27 -5.72 10.69
N GLU A 89 -13.15 -5.05 11.83
CA GLU A 89 -11.86 -4.61 12.38
C GLU A 89 -11.01 -5.81 12.81
N VAL A 90 -11.60 -6.78 13.51
CA VAL A 90 -10.94 -8.04 13.86
C VAL A 90 -10.59 -8.84 12.61
N GLN A 91 -11.49 -8.96 11.63
CA GLN A 91 -11.20 -9.65 10.36
C GLN A 91 -9.99 -9.03 9.63
N ASN A 92 -9.94 -7.70 9.54
CA ASN A 92 -8.82 -6.97 8.91
C ASN A 92 -7.51 -7.16 9.69
N SER A 93 -7.57 -7.14 11.02
CA SER A 93 -6.41 -7.36 11.89
C SER A 93 -5.87 -8.78 11.76
N MET A 94 -6.77 -9.77 11.71
CA MET A 94 -6.42 -11.17 11.44
C MET A 94 -5.79 -11.33 10.06
N LEU A 95 -6.35 -10.69 9.03
CA LEU A 95 -5.80 -10.72 7.66
C LEU A 95 -4.36 -10.18 7.62
N LYS A 96 -4.10 -9.03 8.24
CA LYS A 96 -2.75 -8.45 8.35
C LYS A 96 -1.79 -9.38 9.10
N SER A 97 -2.26 -10.02 10.17
CA SER A 97 -1.48 -11.00 10.93
C SER A 97 -1.06 -12.19 10.07
N GLN A 98 -1.97 -12.75 9.28
CA GLN A 98 -1.65 -13.87 8.37
C GLN A 98 -0.69 -13.45 7.25
N GLN A 99 -0.88 -12.26 6.68
CA GLN A 99 0.06 -11.71 5.68
C GLN A 99 1.47 -11.51 6.25
N SER A 100 1.56 -11.01 7.49
CA SER A 100 2.83 -10.88 8.20
C SER A 100 3.48 -12.24 8.45
N LYS A 101 2.71 -13.25 8.88
CA LYS A 101 3.18 -14.63 9.04
C LYS A 101 3.76 -15.17 7.74
N ARG A 102 3.05 -15.05 6.62
CA ARG A 102 3.54 -15.47 5.29
C ARG A 102 4.85 -14.76 4.91
N SER A 103 4.89 -13.43 5.07
CA SER A 103 6.08 -12.65 4.76
C SER A 103 7.30 -13.10 5.57
N ARG A 104 7.10 -13.35 6.88
CA ARG A 104 8.16 -13.82 7.78
C ARG A 104 8.63 -15.24 7.44
N SER A 105 7.71 -16.16 7.15
CA SER A 105 8.06 -17.53 6.77
C SER A 105 8.79 -17.58 5.42
N LYS A 106 8.40 -16.74 4.45
CA LYS A 106 9.05 -16.65 3.14
C LYS A 106 10.51 -16.16 3.24
N SER A 107 10.81 -15.29 4.20
CA SER A 107 12.19 -14.79 4.39
C SER A 107 13.14 -15.78 5.06
N LYS A 108 12.63 -16.90 5.59
CA LYS A 108 13.45 -17.94 6.25
C LYS A 108 13.94 -18.98 5.25
N THR A 109 14.96 -19.73 5.64
CA THR A 109 15.36 -20.95 4.94
C THR A 109 14.17 -21.90 4.81
N MET A 110 13.91 -22.37 3.58
CA MET A 110 12.71 -23.14 3.28
C MET A 110 12.85 -24.61 3.72
N THR A 111 12.71 -24.84 5.01
CA THR A 111 12.52 -26.17 5.60
C THR A 111 11.06 -26.57 5.48
N LEU A 112 10.76 -27.87 5.62
CA LEU A 112 9.38 -28.37 5.56
C LEU A 112 8.46 -27.68 6.58
N GLU A 113 8.99 -27.34 7.76
CA GLU A 113 8.24 -26.68 8.82
C GLU A 113 7.95 -25.20 8.50
N ASN A 114 8.94 -24.48 7.96
CA ASN A 114 8.74 -23.11 7.49
C ASN A 114 7.77 -23.06 6.30
N TYR A 115 7.81 -24.07 5.42
CA TYR A 115 6.86 -24.22 4.32
C TYR A 115 5.43 -24.50 4.80
N ARG A 116 5.24 -25.40 5.78
CA ARG A 116 3.93 -25.60 6.43
C ARG A 116 3.42 -24.31 7.07
N SER A 117 4.29 -23.56 7.73
CA SER A 117 3.93 -22.26 8.32
C SER A 117 3.53 -21.22 7.26
N LEU A 118 4.23 -21.20 6.13
CA LEU A 118 3.93 -20.36 4.97
C LEU A 118 2.57 -20.72 4.35
N MET A 119 2.32 -22.01 4.12
CA MET A 119 1.07 -22.52 3.56
C MET A 119 -0.10 -22.32 4.53
N SER A 120 0.10 -22.53 5.83
CA SER A 120 -0.89 -22.25 6.89
C SER A 120 -1.32 -20.79 6.87
N GLY A 121 -0.37 -19.85 6.74
CA GLY A 121 -0.70 -18.43 6.56
C GLY A 121 -1.44 -18.13 5.25
N ALA A 122 -1.12 -18.85 4.16
CA ALA A 122 -1.80 -18.71 2.86
C ALA A 122 -3.25 -19.18 2.92
N VAL A 123 -3.49 -20.38 3.46
CA VAL A 123 -4.83 -20.94 3.66
C VAL A 123 -5.66 -20.02 4.55
N ALA A 124 -5.11 -19.59 5.69
CA ALA A 124 -5.82 -18.70 6.61
C ALA A 124 -6.19 -17.36 5.95
N GLU A 125 -5.29 -16.77 5.14
CA GLU A 125 -5.59 -15.58 4.34
C GLU A 125 -6.73 -15.83 3.34
N LEU A 126 -6.73 -16.96 2.63
CA LEU A 126 -7.77 -17.29 1.64
C LEU A 126 -9.14 -17.50 2.29
N LEU A 127 -9.20 -18.19 3.45
CA LEU A 127 -10.44 -18.38 4.22
C LEU A 127 -11.00 -17.07 4.76
N LEU A 128 -10.14 -16.18 5.28
CA LEU A 128 -10.55 -14.84 5.70
C LEU A 128 -11.13 -14.04 4.54
N ARG A 129 -10.48 -14.08 3.38
CA ARG A 129 -10.96 -13.39 2.17
C ARG A 129 -12.29 -13.94 1.67
N GLN A 130 -12.49 -15.25 1.76
CA GLN A 130 -13.76 -15.90 1.46
C GLN A 130 -14.87 -15.44 2.42
N ALA A 131 -14.59 -15.38 3.72
CA ALA A 131 -15.54 -14.87 4.72
C ALA A 131 -15.91 -13.40 4.49
N MET A 132 -14.92 -12.57 4.12
CA MET A 132 -15.09 -11.15 3.86
C MET A 132 -15.71 -10.84 2.48
N GLY A 133 -15.81 -11.83 1.58
CA GLY A 133 -16.20 -11.59 0.17
C GLY A 133 -15.19 -10.75 -0.63
N LYS A 134 -13.93 -10.63 -0.16
CA LYS A 134 -12.90 -9.77 -0.77
C LYS A 134 -11.88 -10.63 -1.52
N PRO A 135 -11.94 -10.75 -2.87
CA PRO A 135 -11.02 -11.59 -3.62
C PRO A 135 -9.56 -11.13 -3.45
N LYS A 136 -8.63 -12.09 -3.50
CA LYS A 136 -7.19 -11.81 -3.44
C LYS A 136 -6.71 -11.29 -4.80
N SER A 137 -6.53 -9.98 -4.95
CA SER A 137 -5.86 -9.43 -6.13
C SER A 137 -4.38 -9.20 -5.84
N SER A 138 -3.50 -9.80 -6.65
CA SER A 138 -2.05 -9.47 -6.69
C SER A 138 -1.82 -8.00 -7.07
N LEU A 139 -2.80 -7.38 -7.73
CA LEU A 139 -2.76 -6.04 -8.26
C LEU A 139 -3.49 -5.00 -7.40
N GLY A 140 -4.02 -5.30 -6.23
CA GLY A 140 -4.98 -4.38 -5.58
C GLY A 140 -6.28 -4.29 -6.40
N TYR A 141 -7.42 -4.32 -5.71
CA TYR A 141 -8.73 -4.57 -6.31
C TYR A 141 -9.02 -3.71 -7.55
N ARG A 142 -8.63 -2.42 -7.52
CA ARG A 142 -8.80 -1.47 -8.63
C ARG A 142 -7.94 -1.73 -9.86
N ARG A 143 -6.69 -2.20 -9.69
CA ARG A 143 -5.86 -2.47 -10.88
C ARG A 143 -6.27 -3.77 -11.57
N ALA A 144 -6.87 -4.70 -10.83
CA ALA A 144 -7.43 -5.92 -11.40
C ALA A 144 -8.79 -5.69 -12.10
N SER A 145 -9.65 -4.81 -11.56
CA SER A 145 -10.96 -4.51 -12.17
C SER A 145 -10.88 -3.57 -13.37
N GLY A 146 -9.74 -2.91 -13.59
CA GLY A 146 -9.61 -1.85 -14.60
C GLY A 146 -10.46 -0.60 -14.30
N SER A 147 -11.19 -0.60 -13.17
CA SER A 147 -12.06 0.49 -12.78
C SER A 147 -11.26 1.71 -12.34
N ILE A 148 -11.72 2.87 -12.80
CA ILE A 148 -11.23 4.19 -12.38
C ILE A 148 -12.11 4.73 -11.26
N GLU A 149 -13.34 4.22 -11.13
CA GLU A 149 -14.39 4.74 -10.26
C GLU A 149 -14.27 4.23 -8.83
N TYR A 150 -14.67 5.06 -7.88
CA TYR A 150 -14.60 4.82 -6.44
C TYR A 150 -16.01 4.60 -5.89
N THR A 151 -16.21 3.53 -5.12
CA THR A 151 -17.49 3.32 -4.42
C THR A 151 -17.62 4.30 -3.24
N ALA A 152 -18.87 4.54 -2.80
CA ALA A 152 -19.14 5.44 -1.68
C ALA A 152 -18.42 5.00 -0.39
N GLU A 153 -18.33 3.70 -0.12
CA GLU A 153 -17.62 3.15 1.03
C GLU A 153 -16.10 3.39 0.95
N GLU A 154 -15.52 3.28 -0.24
CA GLU A 154 -14.09 3.54 -0.44
C GLU A 154 -13.77 5.03 -0.31
N LEU A 155 -14.65 5.91 -0.78
CA LEU A 155 -14.54 7.36 -0.58
C LEU A 155 -14.62 7.75 0.90
N GLU A 156 -15.49 7.09 1.68
CA GLU A 156 -15.58 7.30 3.12
C GLU A 156 -14.29 6.84 3.84
N ASN A 157 -13.72 5.69 3.44
CA ASN A 157 -12.45 5.21 3.98
C ASN A 157 -11.29 6.18 3.75
N PHE A 158 -11.27 6.91 2.63
CA PHE A 158 -10.24 7.93 2.38
C PHE A 158 -10.35 9.16 3.26
N LYS A 159 -11.53 9.47 3.80
CA LYS A 159 -11.66 10.53 4.82
C LYS A 159 -10.86 10.16 6.06
N ASN A 160 -10.90 8.88 6.44
CA ASN A 160 -10.23 8.33 7.61
C ASN A 160 -8.75 7.97 7.38
N ASP A 161 -8.33 7.73 6.13
CA ASP A 161 -6.93 7.44 5.75
C ASP A 161 -6.41 8.38 4.64
N GLN A 162 -5.86 9.52 5.07
CA GLN A 162 -5.31 10.54 4.18
C GLN A 162 -4.01 10.11 3.47
N GLU A 163 -3.27 9.12 3.99
CA GLU A 163 -2.10 8.59 3.28
C GLU A 163 -2.51 7.72 2.10
N ALA A 164 -3.51 6.86 2.30
CA ALA A 164 -4.10 6.08 1.22
C ALA A 164 -4.68 7.01 0.14
N LEU A 165 -5.37 8.08 0.54
CA LEU A 165 -5.89 9.10 -0.38
C LEU A 165 -4.78 9.74 -1.23
N ARG A 166 -3.65 10.13 -0.61
CA ARG A 166 -2.51 10.71 -1.33
C ARG A 166 -1.89 9.75 -2.35
N ARG A 167 -1.78 8.47 -2.00
CA ARG A 167 -1.23 7.44 -2.90
C ARG A 167 -2.16 7.26 -4.10
N GLU A 168 -3.47 7.22 -3.88
CA GLU A 168 -4.43 7.06 -4.98
C GLU A 168 -4.51 8.29 -5.89
N ILE A 169 -4.45 9.51 -5.34
CA ILE A 169 -4.32 10.73 -6.16
C ILE A 169 -3.08 10.63 -7.07
N ARG A 170 -1.94 10.20 -6.53
CA ARG A 170 -0.71 10.03 -7.32
C ARG A 170 -0.86 8.94 -8.40
N ASN A 171 -1.56 7.86 -8.10
CA ASN A 171 -1.86 6.80 -9.09
C ASN A 171 -2.69 7.34 -10.26
N VAL A 172 -3.74 8.10 -9.97
CA VAL A 172 -4.60 8.74 -11.00
C VAL A 172 -3.79 9.73 -11.83
N GLN A 173 -2.95 10.54 -11.19
CA GLN A 173 -2.05 11.49 -11.88
C GLN A 173 -1.04 10.77 -12.79
N SER A 174 -0.48 9.64 -12.36
CA SER A 174 0.40 8.83 -13.18
C SER A 174 -0.33 8.28 -14.42
N LYS A 175 -1.56 7.77 -14.26
CA LYS A 175 -2.40 7.31 -15.39
C LYS A 175 -2.69 8.45 -16.37
N LYS A 176 -2.94 9.66 -15.88
CA LYS A 176 -3.10 10.86 -16.71
C LYS A 176 -1.82 11.17 -17.48
N SER A 177 -0.67 11.22 -16.81
CA SER A 177 0.61 11.49 -17.47
C SER A 177 0.91 10.48 -18.58
N ILE A 178 0.68 9.19 -18.33
CA ILE A 178 0.88 8.12 -19.32
C ILE A 178 -0.08 8.31 -20.51
N MET A 179 -1.34 8.64 -20.25
CA MET A 179 -2.32 8.87 -21.32
C MET A 179 -1.96 10.07 -22.18
N LYS A 180 -1.53 11.19 -21.57
CA LYS A 180 -1.08 12.39 -22.27
C LYS A 180 0.17 12.17 -23.13
N SER A 181 1.03 11.22 -22.75
CA SER A 181 2.23 10.87 -23.52
C SER A 181 1.98 9.98 -24.74
N LYS A 182 0.74 9.52 -24.97
CA LYS A 182 0.42 8.69 -26.14
C LYS A 182 0.23 9.55 -27.39
N ALA A 183 0.65 9.04 -28.54
CA ALA A 183 0.53 9.73 -29.83
C ALA A 183 -0.94 10.02 -30.21
N ASP A 184 -1.87 9.14 -29.81
CA ASP A 184 -3.31 9.26 -30.11
C ASP A 184 -4.10 9.97 -28.99
N PHE A 185 -3.42 10.80 -28.18
CA PHE A 185 -4.07 11.50 -27.09
C PHE A 185 -5.04 12.57 -27.60
N ASN A 186 -6.27 12.55 -27.06
CA ASN A 186 -7.26 13.59 -27.23
C ASN A 186 -7.85 13.93 -25.85
N GLU A 187 -8.00 15.22 -25.56
CA GLU A 187 -8.62 15.74 -24.34
C GLU A 187 -10.11 15.40 -24.24
N GLU A 188 -10.76 15.07 -25.37
CA GLU A 188 -12.16 14.63 -25.41
C GLU A 188 -12.33 13.12 -25.16
N ASN A 189 -11.24 12.37 -24.93
CA ASN A 189 -11.34 10.94 -24.68
C ASN A 189 -12.13 10.68 -23.40
N GLU A 190 -13.20 9.87 -23.47
CA GLU A 190 -14.06 9.54 -22.31
C GLU A 190 -13.26 9.07 -21.09
N ARG A 191 -12.18 8.32 -21.33
CA ARG A 191 -11.33 7.80 -20.26
C ARG A 191 -10.47 8.91 -19.62
N TRP A 192 -10.11 9.94 -20.37
CA TRP A 192 -9.41 11.12 -19.84
C TRP A 192 -10.33 11.97 -18.96
N ILE A 193 -11.56 12.21 -19.42
CA ILE A 193 -12.60 12.93 -18.67
C ILE A 193 -12.88 12.21 -17.34
N LYS A 194 -13.07 10.89 -17.35
CA LYS A 194 -13.24 10.10 -16.13
C LYS A 194 -12.05 10.19 -15.16
N LEU A 195 -10.81 10.27 -15.68
CA LEU A 195 -9.63 10.46 -14.84
C LEU A 195 -9.58 11.85 -14.20
N LEU A 196 -10.12 12.88 -14.86
CA LEU A 196 -10.26 14.23 -14.30
C LEU A 196 -11.29 14.25 -13.18
N GLU A 197 -12.50 13.74 -13.44
CA GLU A 197 -13.60 13.68 -12.46
C GLU A 197 -13.19 12.94 -11.20
N VAL A 198 -12.51 11.80 -11.35
CA VAL A 198 -12.04 11.00 -10.22
C VAL A 198 -10.91 11.68 -9.47
N GLU A 199 -10.00 12.38 -10.14
CA GLU A 199 -8.97 13.16 -9.46
C GLU A 199 -9.59 14.26 -8.60
N ASP A 200 -10.61 14.95 -9.12
CA ASP A 200 -11.30 16.03 -8.41
C ASP A 200 -12.12 15.50 -7.22
N GLN A 201 -12.83 14.38 -7.41
CA GLN A 201 -13.50 13.66 -6.32
C GLN A 201 -12.53 13.31 -5.19
N LEU A 202 -11.36 12.72 -5.51
CA LEU A 202 -10.37 12.38 -4.48
C LEU A 202 -9.75 13.62 -3.84
N LYS A 203 -9.46 14.68 -4.60
CA LYS A 203 -8.94 15.95 -4.05
C LYS A 203 -9.93 16.61 -3.09
N SER A 204 -11.23 16.52 -3.37
CA SER A 204 -12.28 17.09 -2.51
C SER A 204 -12.29 16.46 -1.10
N LEU A 205 -11.82 15.21 -0.97
CA LEU A 205 -11.74 14.48 0.30
C LEU A 205 -10.48 14.79 1.12
N ARG A 206 -9.60 15.66 0.62
CA ARG A 206 -8.34 16.00 1.28
C ARG A 206 -8.58 16.94 2.46
N VAL A 207 -8.45 16.42 3.68
CA VAL A 207 -8.50 17.24 4.89
C VAL A 207 -7.18 18.01 5.01
N GLY A 208 -7.25 19.34 5.19
CA GLY A 208 -6.06 20.22 5.22
C GLY A 208 -5.55 20.62 3.83
N GLY A 209 -6.44 20.61 2.83
CA GLY A 209 -6.11 20.93 1.45
C GLY A 209 -5.74 22.38 1.15
N THR A 210 -5.77 23.29 2.11
CA THR A 210 -5.13 24.60 1.98
C THR A 210 -3.66 24.51 2.38
N ARG A 211 -2.87 23.74 1.62
CA ARG A 211 -1.42 24.00 1.60
C ARG A 211 -1.23 25.17 0.66
N VAL A 212 -1.46 26.38 1.17
CA VAL A 212 -0.85 27.57 0.58
C VAL A 212 0.65 27.25 0.62
N LYS A 213 1.23 26.89 -0.52
CA LYS A 213 2.66 27.10 -0.67
C LYS A 213 2.77 28.61 -0.71
N THR A 214 2.93 29.24 0.45
CA THR A 214 3.53 30.57 0.50
C THR A 214 4.91 30.37 -0.10
N VAL A 215 5.02 30.66 -1.39
CA VAL A 215 6.30 31.00 -1.97
C VAL A 215 6.63 32.32 -1.30
N VAL A 216 7.39 32.28 -0.22
CA VAL A 216 8.03 33.48 0.32
C VAL A 216 9.03 33.88 -0.76
N VAL A 217 8.58 34.72 -1.69
CA VAL A 217 9.47 35.38 -2.63
C VAL A 217 10.25 36.38 -1.78
N ASP A 218 11.54 36.11 -1.60
CA ASP A 218 12.43 37.00 -0.85
C ASP A 218 12.67 38.28 -1.67
N THR A 219 11.72 39.22 -1.55
CA THR A 219 11.71 40.52 -2.25
C THR A 219 12.79 41.48 -1.74
N THR A 220 13.61 41.08 -0.76
CA THR A 220 14.67 41.91 -0.18
C THR A 220 15.67 42.38 -1.25
N LYS A 221 16.04 41.51 -2.20
CA LYS A 221 16.97 41.86 -3.27
C LYS A 221 16.38 42.91 -4.24
N GLU A 222 15.10 42.81 -4.55
CA GLU A 222 14.43 43.74 -5.48
C GLU A 222 14.21 45.11 -4.83
N LYS A 223 13.77 45.16 -3.57
CA LYS A 223 13.67 46.41 -2.79
C LYS A 223 15.03 47.10 -2.64
N LEU A 224 16.09 46.32 -2.43
CA LEU A 224 17.45 46.86 -2.36
C LEU A 224 17.88 47.48 -3.69
N LEU A 225 17.62 46.82 -4.82
CA LEU A 225 17.97 47.33 -6.14
C LEU A 225 17.17 48.59 -6.49
N GLU A 226 15.89 48.67 -6.09
CA GLU A 226 15.05 49.85 -6.30
C GLU A 226 15.51 51.05 -5.46
N GLU A 227 15.84 50.87 -4.18
CA GLU A 227 16.36 51.96 -3.34
C GLU A 227 17.81 52.34 -3.66
N LEU A 228 18.63 51.40 -4.17
CA LEU A 228 19.98 51.74 -4.65
C LEU A 228 19.92 52.57 -5.95
N GLY A 229 18.96 52.28 -6.82
CA GLY A 229 18.89 52.88 -8.16
C GLY A 229 20.21 52.71 -8.91
N ASP A 230 20.70 53.78 -9.53
CA ASP A 230 21.99 53.81 -10.24
C ASP A 230 23.19 54.17 -9.35
N LYS A 231 23.05 54.16 -8.02
CA LYS A 231 24.14 54.56 -7.10
C LYS A 231 25.11 53.40 -6.87
N GLU A 232 26.40 53.63 -7.12
CA GLU A 232 27.44 52.68 -6.73
C GLU A 232 27.58 52.61 -5.20
N VAL A 233 27.56 51.39 -4.66
CA VAL A 233 27.63 51.12 -3.21
C VAL A 233 28.85 51.77 -2.55
N ASP A 234 29.98 51.80 -3.25
CA ASP A 234 31.25 52.36 -2.76
C ASP A 234 31.26 53.89 -2.68
N SER A 235 30.26 54.55 -3.29
CA SER A 235 30.08 56.00 -3.25
C SER A 235 29.15 56.50 -2.13
N LEU A 236 28.48 55.58 -1.43
CA LEU A 236 27.55 55.93 -0.35
C LEU A 236 28.30 56.38 0.91
N LYS A 237 27.75 57.39 1.59
CA LYS A 237 28.29 57.82 2.88
C LYS A 237 27.94 56.79 3.95
N SER A 238 28.80 56.62 4.95
CA SER A 238 28.60 55.62 6.02
C SER A 238 27.32 55.82 6.84
N ALA A 239 26.75 57.03 6.84
CA ALA A 239 25.45 57.30 7.47
C ALA A 239 24.31 56.66 6.67
N ASP A 240 24.29 56.84 5.35
CA ASP A 240 23.25 56.33 4.45
C ASP A 240 23.30 54.79 4.38
N MET A 241 24.50 54.21 4.39
CA MET A 241 24.67 52.74 4.50
C MET A 241 24.10 52.19 5.81
N LYS A 242 24.33 52.88 6.94
CA LYS A 242 23.80 52.44 8.24
C LYS A 242 22.29 52.54 8.31
N GLU A 243 21.69 53.55 7.67
CA GLU A 243 20.23 53.66 7.58
C GLU A 243 19.62 52.53 6.74
N LEU A 244 20.18 52.24 5.55
CA LEU A 244 19.77 51.12 4.70
C LEU A 244 19.85 49.78 5.46
N LEU A 245 20.95 49.53 6.15
CA LEU A 245 21.17 48.29 6.91
C LEU A 245 20.22 48.17 8.11
N LYS A 246 19.93 49.28 8.78
CA LYS A 246 18.98 49.33 9.91
C LYS A 246 17.52 49.11 9.44
N LYS A 247 17.19 49.57 8.24
CA LYS A 247 15.88 49.35 7.61
C LYS A 247 15.70 47.90 7.15
N LEU A 248 16.74 47.29 6.59
CA LEU A 248 16.79 45.85 6.28
C LEU A 248 16.59 44.98 7.53
N LEU A 249 17.25 45.32 8.65
CA LEU A 249 17.11 44.57 9.90
C LEU A 249 15.74 44.76 10.57
N SER A 250 15.07 45.89 10.34
CA SER A 250 13.73 46.16 10.91
C SER A 250 12.58 45.65 10.04
N GLY A 251 12.81 45.36 8.76
CA GLY A 251 11.85 44.72 7.86
C GLY A 251 11.75 43.19 8.01
N ALA A 252 12.34 42.61 9.05
CA ALA A 252 12.30 41.17 9.34
C ALA A 252 11.11 40.73 10.21
N GLU A 253 10.14 41.62 10.48
CA GLU A 253 8.91 41.29 11.21
C GLU A 253 7.67 41.24 10.31
N GLU A 254 7.03 40.07 10.38
CA GLU A 254 5.75 39.55 9.89
C GLU A 254 5.41 39.59 8.37
N PRO A 255 5.12 38.41 7.76
CA PRO A 255 4.63 38.32 6.40
C PRO A 255 3.20 38.87 6.33
N THR A 256 3.00 39.94 5.57
CA THR A 256 1.66 40.45 5.22
C THR A 256 0.96 39.45 4.31
N GLU A 257 -0.08 38.79 4.82
CA GLU A 257 -1.04 38.02 4.02
C GLU A 257 -1.92 38.98 3.22
N GLU A 258 -1.75 39.03 1.91
CA GLU A 258 -2.76 39.62 1.02
C GLU A 258 -3.80 38.55 0.66
N PRO A 259 -5.11 38.79 0.90
CA PRO A 259 -6.16 37.94 0.38
C PRO A 259 -6.34 38.25 -1.11
N THR A 260 -6.10 37.26 -1.98
CA THR A 260 -6.53 37.35 -3.38
C THR A 260 -7.99 36.92 -3.50
N GLU A 261 -8.80 37.83 -4.04
CA GLU A 261 -10.20 37.60 -4.39
C GLU A 261 -10.36 36.54 -5.50
N ILE A 262 -11.56 35.96 -5.50
CA ILE A 262 -12.04 34.71 -6.15
C ILE A 262 -11.92 34.73 -7.67
#